data_AF-N9LNT7-F1
#
_entry.id   AF-N9LNT7-F1
#
_cell.length_a   1.000
_cell.length_b   1.000
_cell.length_c   1.000
_cell.angle_alpha   90.00
_cell.angle_beta   90.00
_cell.angle_gamma   90.00
#
_symmetry.space_group_name_H-M   'P 1'
#
loop_
_entity.id
_entity.type
_entity.pdbx_description
1 polymer ?
#
loop_
_entity_poly.entity_id
_entity_poly.type
_entity_poly.pdbx_seq_one_letter_code
_entity_poly.pdbx_strand_id
1 'polypeptide(L)'
;GITGGVGGNPLETVTDIIGGVTGGDLGNNPVTGIVQTGIDVLQGVESLKTEIINTGINTVGGVISGVLPQVHPIVDLTNLGTLTFETSRDTVNGTLEAISDLAGADINGAVGSASGVIGTLINNGTTASNTIQHIVGDLTDLGSSNPLGNITDIIGGVTGGIGGNPLDAVTGMIGGITGGVGGNPLEAVTDIIGGVTGGVGGNPL
;
A
#
# COMPACT_ATOMS: atom_id res chain seq x y z
N GLY A 1 -19.20 -18.57 42.81
CA GLY A 1 -18.69 -18.73 44.19
C GLY A 1 -19.16 -20.08 44.69
N ILE A 2 -18.24 -20.89 45.23
CA ILE A 2 -18.55 -22.23 45.76
C ILE A 2 -19.38 -22.03 47.04
N THR A 3 -20.69 -22.24 46.97
CA THR A 3 -21.56 -22.27 48.15
C THR A 3 -21.43 -23.65 48.78
N GLY A 4 -20.55 -23.75 49.78
CA GLY A 4 -20.27 -24.97 50.52
C GLY A 4 -21.50 -25.50 51.28
N GLY A 5 -21.95 -26.68 50.89
CA GLY A 5 -22.75 -27.56 51.75
C GLY A 5 -21.82 -28.26 52.73
N VAL A 6 -21.81 -27.81 53.98
CA VAL A 6 -21.15 -28.52 55.09
C VAL A 6 -21.97 -29.76 55.48
N GLY A 7 -21.81 -30.83 54.71
CA GLY A 7 -22.49 -32.12 54.98
C GLY A 7 -22.12 -33.29 54.07
N GLY A 8 -21.34 -33.06 53.00
CA GLY A 8 -20.99 -34.10 52.04
C GLY A 8 -19.81 -34.99 52.45
N ASN A 9 -19.82 -36.23 51.97
CA ASN A 9 -18.67 -37.14 52.02
C ASN A 9 -17.44 -36.46 51.36
N PRO A 10 -16.19 -36.68 51.81
CA PRO A 10 -14.99 -36.11 51.18
C PRO A 10 -14.92 -36.24 49.65
N LEU A 11 -15.48 -37.31 49.08
CA LEU A 11 -15.61 -37.53 47.64
C LEU A 11 -16.59 -36.55 46.97
N GLU A 12 -17.69 -36.19 47.63
CA GLU A 12 -18.64 -35.18 47.15
C GLU A 12 -17.98 -33.81 47.13
N THR A 13 -17.26 -33.44 48.19
CA THR A 13 -16.46 -32.20 48.20
C THR A 13 -15.38 -32.19 47.12
N VAL A 14 -14.69 -33.31 46.88
CA VAL A 14 -13.72 -33.44 45.79
C VAL A 14 -14.42 -33.37 44.43
N THR A 15 -15.60 -33.95 44.27
CA THR A 15 -16.38 -33.90 43.03
C THR A 15 -16.97 -32.51 42.78
N ASP A 16 -17.31 -31.76 43.83
CA ASP A 16 -17.77 -30.37 43.77
C ASP A 16 -16.62 -29.40 43.48
N ILE A 17 -15.44 -29.64 44.04
CA ILE A 17 -14.23 -28.85 43.74
C ILE A 17 -13.77 -29.15 42.31
N ILE A 18 -13.70 -30.43 41.93
CA ILE A 18 -13.34 -30.83 40.57
C ILE A 18 -14.40 -30.29 39.62
N GLY A 19 -15.70 -30.52 39.85
CA GLY A 19 -16.78 -29.96 39.04
C GLY A 19 -16.79 -28.44 39.00
N GLY A 20 -16.45 -27.75 40.09
CA GLY A 20 -16.34 -26.30 40.12
C GLY A 20 -15.15 -25.73 39.34
N VAL A 21 -14.07 -26.52 39.17
CA VAL A 21 -12.83 -26.14 38.47
C VAL A 21 -12.77 -26.70 37.03
N THR A 22 -13.39 -27.86 36.79
CA THR A 22 -13.49 -28.55 35.49
C THR A 22 -14.84 -28.36 34.82
N GLY A 23 -15.71 -27.49 35.36
CA GLY A 23 -16.96 -27.08 34.72
C GLY A 23 -18.06 -28.13 34.77
N GLY A 24 -18.74 -28.25 35.91
CA GLY A 24 -20.17 -28.55 35.90
C GLY A 24 -20.82 -27.48 35.02
N ASP A 25 -21.23 -27.88 33.82
CA ASP A 25 -21.54 -26.99 32.68
C ASP A 25 -20.38 -26.03 32.32
N LEU A 26 -19.61 -26.36 31.27
CA LEU A 26 -18.41 -25.59 30.88
C LEU A 26 -18.71 -24.10 30.59
N GLY A 27 -19.95 -23.75 30.27
CA GLY A 27 -20.38 -22.36 30.07
C GLY A 27 -20.20 -21.45 31.29
N ASN A 28 -20.14 -22.01 32.50
CA ASN A 28 -19.99 -21.26 33.76
C ASN A 28 -18.66 -21.51 34.49
N ASN A 29 -17.67 -22.08 33.81
CA ASN A 29 -16.36 -22.35 34.40
C ASN A 29 -15.61 -21.02 34.71
N PRO A 30 -15.08 -20.81 35.93
CA PRO A 30 -14.28 -19.61 36.23
C PRO A 30 -13.07 -19.43 35.29
N VAL A 31 -12.55 -20.50 34.70
CA VAL A 31 -11.46 -20.47 33.71
C VAL A 31 -11.94 -19.93 32.36
N THR A 32 -13.15 -20.28 31.90
CA THR A 32 -13.69 -19.75 30.62
C THR A 32 -13.98 -18.26 30.71
N GLY A 33 -14.40 -17.76 31.88
CA GLY A 33 -14.54 -16.32 32.13
C GLY A 33 -13.21 -15.54 32.07
N ILE A 34 -12.11 -16.11 32.56
CA ILE A 34 -10.76 -15.52 32.44
C ILE A 34 -10.32 -15.50 30.97
N VAL A 35 -10.54 -16.60 30.25
CA VAL A 35 -10.24 -16.68 28.81
C VAL A 35 -10.99 -15.60 28.03
N GLN A 36 -12.29 -15.43 28.27
CA GLN A 36 -13.09 -14.41 27.61
C GLN A 36 -12.59 -13.00 27.93
N THR A 37 -12.28 -12.72 29.21
CA THR A 37 -11.73 -11.41 29.61
C THR A 37 -10.40 -11.12 28.89
N GLY A 38 -9.52 -12.12 28.76
CA GLY A 38 -8.27 -11.99 28.01
C GLY A 38 -8.51 -11.74 26.52
N ILE A 39 -9.49 -12.43 25.93
CA ILE A 39 -9.89 -12.27 24.54
C ILE A 39 -10.42 -10.86 24.28
N ASP A 40 -11.32 -10.35 25.12
CA ASP A 40 -11.88 -9.00 24.98
C ASP A 40 -10.78 -7.94 24.95
N VAL A 41 -9.77 -8.08 25.82
CA VAL A 41 -8.60 -7.19 25.86
C VAL A 41 -7.80 -7.29 24.55
N LEU A 42 -7.50 -8.50 24.08
CA LEU A 42 -6.72 -8.70 22.85
C LEU A 42 -7.46 -8.17 21.61
N GLN A 43 -8.77 -8.42 21.51
CA GLN A 43 -9.60 -7.89 20.41
C GLN A 43 -9.65 -6.36 20.44
N GLY A 44 -9.75 -5.75 21.63
CA GLY A 44 -9.66 -4.30 21.79
C GLY A 44 -8.31 -3.74 21.35
N VAL A 45 -7.20 -4.38 21.72
CA VAL A 45 -5.85 -3.99 21.30
C VAL A 45 -5.66 -4.14 19.78
N GLU A 46 -6.16 -5.23 19.19
CA GLU A 46 -6.06 -5.47 17.76
C GLU A 46 -6.89 -4.47 16.94
N SER A 47 -8.08 -4.10 17.43
CA SER A 47 -8.88 -3.03 16.84
C SER A 47 -8.17 -1.68 16.90
N LEU A 48 -7.61 -1.31 18.06
CA LEU A 48 -6.86 -0.07 18.23
C LEU A 48 -5.62 -0.03 17.31
N LYS A 49 -4.87 -1.13 17.24
CA LYS A 49 -3.71 -1.25 16.33
C LYS A 49 -4.13 -0.98 14.90
N THR A 50 -5.22 -1.62 14.45
CA THR A 50 -5.71 -1.51 13.08
C THR A 50 -6.19 -0.10 12.77
N GLU A 51 -6.90 0.54 13.69
CA GLU A 51 -7.34 1.93 13.55
C GLU A 51 -6.16 2.91 13.44
N ILE A 52 -5.16 2.79 14.32
CA ILE A 52 -3.97 3.64 14.31
C ILE A 52 -3.24 3.51 12.97
N ILE A 53 -3.01 2.28 12.52
CA ILE A 53 -2.25 2.03 11.30
C ILE A 53 -3.04 2.47 10.06
N ASN A 54 -4.32 2.14 9.97
CA ASN A 54 -5.16 2.56 8.84
C ASN A 54 -5.27 4.10 8.78
N THR A 55 -5.35 4.77 9.94
CA THR A 55 -5.28 6.23 10.01
C THR A 55 -3.96 6.77 9.45
N GLY A 56 -2.83 6.15 9.83
CA GLY A 56 -1.51 6.51 9.30
C GLY A 56 -1.41 6.32 7.79
N ILE A 57 -1.86 5.18 7.28
CA ILE A 57 -1.90 4.85 5.86
C ILE A 57 -2.76 5.85 5.08
N ASN A 58 -3.98 6.12 5.54
CA ASN A 58 -4.88 7.07 4.89
C ASN A 58 -4.35 8.50 4.93
N THR A 59 -3.68 8.88 6.01
CA THR A 59 -3.04 10.20 6.12
C THR A 59 -1.93 10.35 5.09
N VAL A 60 -0.99 9.40 5.04
CA VAL A 60 0.14 9.45 4.10
C VAL A 60 -0.35 9.32 2.65
N GLY A 61 -1.22 8.36 2.36
CA GLY A 61 -1.80 8.15 1.04
C GLY A 61 -2.61 9.35 0.56
N GLY A 62 -3.38 9.99 1.46
CA GLY A 62 -4.15 11.20 1.17
C GLY A 62 -3.27 12.41 0.89
N VAL A 63 -2.21 12.63 1.68
CA VAL A 63 -1.23 13.70 1.44
C VAL A 63 -0.58 13.55 0.07
N ILE A 64 -0.14 12.34 -0.28
CA ILE A 64 0.55 12.12 -1.56
C ILE A 64 -0.41 12.26 -2.73
N SER A 65 -1.63 11.71 -2.63
CA SER A 65 -2.67 11.83 -3.66
C SER A 65 -3.13 13.28 -3.88
N GLY A 66 -3.08 14.11 -2.84
CA GLY A 66 -3.38 15.54 -2.93
C GLY A 66 -2.31 16.36 -3.64
N VAL A 67 -1.05 15.92 -3.62
CA VAL A 67 0.08 16.59 -4.30
C VAL A 67 0.26 16.07 -5.72
N LEU A 68 0.05 14.76 -5.95
CA LEU A 68 0.09 14.12 -7.26
C LEU A 68 -1.30 13.52 -7.58
N PRO A 69 -2.23 14.30 -8.16
CA PRO A 69 -3.51 13.76 -8.58
C PRO A 69 -3.33 12.72 -9.70
N GLN A 70 -3.99 11.56 -9.57
CA GLN A 70 -4.04 10.44 -10.54
C GLN A 70 -2.92 9.38 -10.48
N VAL A 71 -2.25 9.19 -9.33
CA VAL A 71 -1.30 8.05 -9.19
C VAL A 71 -2.03 6.79 -8.72
N HIS A 72 -2.58 6.04 -9.67
CA HIS A 72 -3.21 4.74 -9.45
C HIS A 72 -2.40 3.80 -8.54
N PRO A 73 -1.05 3.66 -8.70
CA PRO A 73 -0.24 2.83 -7.81
C PRO A 73 -0.28 3.22 -6.33
N ILE A 74 -0.40 4.52 -6.03
CA ILE A 74 -0.33 5.03 -4.65
C ILE A 74 -1.65 4.76 -3.93
N VAL A 75 -2.77 4.95 -4.64
CA VAL A 75 -4.10 4.61 -4.11
C VAL A 75 -4.18 3.10 -3.88
N ASP A 76 -3.73 2.29 -4.85
CA ASP A 76 -3.74 0.84 -4.71
C ASP A 76 -2.82 0.35 -3.58
N LEU A 77 -1.65 0.97 -3.39
CA LEU A 77 -0.77 0.66 -2.26
C LEU A 77 -1.40 1.04 -0.91
N THR A 78 -2.13 2.15 -0.86
CA THR A 78 -2.89 2.58 0.33
C THR A 78 -3.97 1.55 0.66
N ASN A 79 -4.73 1.12 -0.35
CA ASN A 79 -5.76 0.08 -0.21
C ASN A 79 -5.16 -1.27 0.23
N LEU A 80 -4.01 -1.67 -0.35
CA LEU A 80 -3.30 -2.89 0.01
C LEU A 80 -2.79 -2.85 1.46
N GLY A 81 -2.28 -1.70 1.88
CA GLY A 81 -1.87 -1.45 3.26
C GLY A 81 -3.05 -1.65 4.22
N THR A 82 -4.15 -0.93 4.00
CA THR A 82 -5.38 -1.03 4.80
C THR A 82 -5.89 -2.47 4.87
N LEU A 83 -5.99 -3.14 3.71
CA LEU A 83 -6.43 -4.53 3.60
C LEU A 83 -5.56 -5.48 4.43
N THR A 84 -4.24 -5.25 4.48
CA THR A 84 -3.31 -6.09 5.25
C THR A 84 -3.62 -6.05 6.75
N PHE A 85 -3.87 -4.86 7.29
CA PHE A 85 -4.14 -4.70 8.72
C PHE A 85 -5.57 -5.11 9.09
N GLU A 86 -6.55 -4.91 8.21
CA GLU A 86 -7.89 -5.47 8.40
C GLU A 86 -7.89 -7.00 8.35
N THR A 87 -7.12 -7.60 7.42
CA THR A 87 -6.93 -9.06 7.37
C THR A 87 -6.32 -9.59 8.66
N SER A 88 -5.28 -8.92 9.18
CA SER A 88 -4.69 -9.25 10.49
C SER A 88 -5.75 -9.21 11.58
N ARG A 89 -6.51 -8.11 11.67
CA ARG A 89 -7.53 -7.92 12.70
C ARG A 89 -8.57 -9.02 12.68
N ASP A 90 -9.13 -9.29 11.51
CA ASP A 90 -10.23 -10.23 11.35
C ASP A 90 -9.75 -11.67 11.57
N THR A 91 -8.52 -12.00 11.14
CA THR A 91 -7.88 -13.30 11.40
C THR A 91 -7.62 -13.51 12.89
N VAL A 92 -7.07 -12.50 13.58
CA VAL A 92 -6.80 -12.56 15.02
C VAL A 92 -8.12 -12.69 15.77
N ASN A 93 -9.11 -11.84 15.51
CA ASN A 93 -10.40 -11.87 16.19
C ASN A 93 -11.14 -13.19 15.98
N GLY A 94 -11.19 -13.71 14.74
CA GLY A 94 -11.81 -15.00 14.45
C GLY A 94 -11.05 -16.18 15.07
N THR A 95 -9.72 -16.09 15.20
CA THR A 95 -8.94 -17.10 15.92
C THR A 95 -9.23 -17.07 17.42
N LEU A 96 -9.39 -15.88 18.00
CA LEU A 96 -9.75 -15.72 19.39
C LEU A 96 -11.17 -16.23 19.67
N GLU A 97 -12.12 -16.00 18.77
CA GLU A 97 -13.45 -16.62 18.83
C GLU A 97 -13.35 -18.14 18.83
N ALA A 98 -12.56 -18.73 17.92
CA ALA A 98 -12.36 -20.18 17.89
C ALA A 98 -11.74 -20.73 19.20
N ILE A 99 -10.84 -19.98 19.82
CA ILE A 99 -10.26 -20.33 21.14
C ILE A 99 -11.32 -20.21 22.23
N SER A 100 -12.17 -19.19 22.21
CA SER A 100 -13.26 -19.02 23.18
C SER A 100 -14.25 -20.17 23.09
N ASP A 101 -14.67 -20.51 21.87
CA ASP A 101 -15.58 -21.62 21.60
C ASP A 101 -14.98 -22.94 22.11
N LEU A 102 -13.70 -23.20 21.83
CA LEU A 102 -13.01 -24.39 22.34
C LEU A 102 -12.90 -24.41 23.87
N ALA A 103 -12.62 -23.26 24.50
CA ALA A 103 -12.59 -23.14 25.96
C ALA A 103 -13.98 -23.41 26.56
N GLY A 104 -15.05 -23.00 25.89
CA GLY A 104 -16.44 -23.33 26.21
C GLY A 104 -16.88 -24.75 25.82
N ALA A 105 -15.98 -25.57 25.26
CA ALA A 105 -16.26 -26.88 24.65
C ALA A 105 -17.29 -26.88 23.51
N ASP A 106 -17.49 -25.75 22.84
CA ASP A 106 -18.24 -25.67 21.58
C ASP A 106 -17.33 -25.95 20.38
N ILE A 107 -17.22 -27.22 20.01
CA ILE A 107 -16.43 -27.64 18.85
C ILE A 107 -17.04 -27.10 17.55
N ASN A 108 -18.37 -26.99 17.45
CA ASN A 108 -19.01 -26.54 16.21
C ASN A 108 -18.82 -25.04 16.02
N GLY A 109 -18.93 -24.25 17.09
CA GLY A 109 -18.54 -22.84 17.12
C GLY A 109 -17.09 -22.65 16.69
N ALA A 110 -16.17 -23.38 17.31
CA ALA A 110 -14.74 -23.29 17.01
C ALA A 110 -14.42 -23.60 15.53
N VAL A 111 -15.07 -24.61 14.96
CA VAL A 111 -14.96 -24.94 13.52
C VAL A 111 -15.54 -23.83 12.65
N GLY A 112 -16.66 -23.24 13.04
CA GLY A 112 -17.27 -22.09 12.36
C GLY A 112 -16.34 -20.88 12.32
N SER A 113 -15.81 -20.49 13.48
CA SER A 113 -14.86 -19.39 13.65
C SER A 113 -13.58 -19.63 12.84
N ALA A 114 -13.00 -20.84 12.89
CA ALA A 114 -11.84 -21.21 12.08
C ALA A 114 -12.12 -21.18 10.57
N SER A 115 -13.30 -21.64 10.14
CA SER A 115 -13.73 -21.52 8.74
C SER A 115 -13.90 -20.07 8.31
N GLY A 116 -14.38 -19.21 9.22
CA GLY A 116 -14.46 -17.76 9.00
C GLY A 116 -13.09 -17.15 8.74
N VAL A 117 -12.10 -17.49 9.57
CA VAL A 117 -10.70 -17.06 9.38
C VAL A 117 -10.16 -17.49 8.02
N ILE A 118 -10.38 -18.76 7.63
CA ILE A 118 -9.96 -19.26 6.30
C ILE A 118 -10.65 -18.46 5.19
N GLY A 119 -11.94 -18.17 5.32
CA GLY A 119 -12.70 -17.35 4.37
C GLY A 119 -12.10 -15.95 4.22
N THR A 120 -11.79 -15.29 5.34
CA THR A 120 -11.11 -13.98 5.35
C THR A 120 -9.79 -14.03 4.61
N LEU A 121 -8.93 -15.02 4.89
CA LEU A 121 -7.63 -15.16 4.23
C LEU A 121 -7.75 -15.38 2.72
N ILE A 122 -8.70 -16.21 2.27
CA ILE A 122 -8.92 -16.48 0.85
C ILE A 122 -9.44 -15.23 0.13
N ASN A 123 -10.47 -14.60 0.70
CA ASN A 123 -11.11 -13.42 0.11
C ASN A 123 -10.12 -12.27 0.03
N ASN A 124 -9.44 -11.96 1.14
CA ASN A 124 -8.49 -10.85 1.19
C ASN A 124 -7.21 -11.16 0.41
N GLY A 125 -6.76 -12.42 0.38
CA GLY A 125 -5.65 -12.84 -0.48
C GLY A 125 -5.94 -12.67 -1.96
N THR A 126 -7.19 -12.92 -2.37
CA THR A 126 -7.65 -12.67 -3.75
C THR A 126 -7.69 -11.18 -4.06
N THR A 127 -8.26 -10.37 -3.16
CA THR A 127 -8.27 -8.90 -3.29
C THR A 127 -6.86 -8.34 -3.38
N ALA A 128 -5.97 -8.75 -2.47
CA ALA A 128 -4.57 -8.33 -2.46
C ALA A 128 -3.85 -8.69 -3.77
N SER A 129 -4.08 -9.90 -4.29
CA SER A 129 -3.52 -10.32 -5.57
C SER A 129 -3.97 -9.41 -6.71
N ASN A 130 -5.26 -9.10 -6.79
CA ASN A 130 -5.78 -8.18 -7.82
C ASN A 130 -5.17 -6.77 -7.70
N THR A 131 -5.08 -6.23 -6.48
CA THR A 131 -4.45 -4.93 -6.23
C THR A 131 -2.97 -4.93 -6.61
N ILE A 132 -2.23 -6.00 -6.29
CA ILE A 132 -0.83 -6.14 -6.70
C ILE A 132 -0.71 -6.19 -8.22
N GLN A 133 -1.61 -6.89 -8.92
CA GLN A 133 -1.60 -6.91 -10.38
C GLN A 133 -1.83 -5.52 -10.99
N HIS A 134 -2.70 -4.69 -10.40
CA HIS A 134 -2.86 -3.30 -10.83
C HIS A 134 -1.59 -2.48 -10.61
N ILE A 135 -1.00 -2.53 -9.41
CA ILE A 135 0.26 -1.82 -9.10
C ILE A 135 1.36 -2.22 -10.08
N VAL A 136 1.51 -3.53 -10.34
CA VAL A 136 2.52 -4.04 -11.27
C VAL A 136 2.24 -3.58 -12.69
N GLY A 137 0.97 -3.60 -13.13
CA GLY A 137 0.56 -3.08 -14.44
C GLY A 137 0.94 -1.62 -14.60
N ASP A 138 0.50 -0.76 -13.68
CA ASP A 138 0.77 0.67 -13.70
C ASP A 138 2.27 0.99 -13.69
N LEU A 139 3.06 0.25 -12.89
CA LEU A 139 4.51 0.45 -12.84
C LEU A 139 5.20 -0.03 -14.13
N THR A 140 4.69 -1.09 -14.75
CA THR A 140 5.19 -1.58 -16.05
C THR A 140 4.92 -0.56 -17.16
N ASP A 141 3.74 0.06 -17.15
CA ASP A 141 3.37 1.11 -18.09
C ASP A 141 4.26 2.35 -17.93
N LEU A 142 4.56 2.75 -16.69
CA LEU A 142 5.51 3.83 -16.41
C LEU A 142 6.91 3.51 -16.94
N GLY A 143 7.39 2.28 -16.73
CA GLY A 143 8.69 1.83 -17.23
C GLY A 143 8.76 1.80 -18.76
N SER A 144 7.66 1.42 -19.42
CA SER A 144 7.55 1.36 -20.88
C SER A 144 7.45 2.73 -21.54
N SER A 145 6.94 3.73 -20.80
CA SER A 145 6.75 5.10 -21.29
C SER A 145 8.06 5.89 -21.49
N ASN A 146 9.21 5.34 -21.08
CA ASN A 146 10.54 5.96 -21.08
C ASN A 146 10.53 7.48 -20.80
N PRO A 147 9.93 7.94 -19.68
CA PRO A 147 9.79 9.36 -19.39
C PRO A 147 11.15 10.05 -19.27
N LEU A 148 12.18 9.33 -18.78
CA LEU A 148 13.56 9.82 -18.71
C LEU A 148 14.19 9.98 -20.10
N GLY A 149 13.88 9.11 -21.06
CA GLY A 149 14.27 9.28 -22.45
C GLY A 149 13.68 10.56 -23.03
N ASN A 150 12.37 10.77 -22.87
CA ASN A 150 11.71 11.99 -23.34
C ASN A 150 12.31 13.25 -22.70
N ILE A 151 12.61 13.23 -21.39
CA ILE A 151 13.27 14.34 -20.70
C ILE A 151 14.70 14.52 -21.22
N THR A 152 15.44 13.43 -21.46
CA THR A 152 16.80 13.49 -22.00
C THR A 152 16.79 14.06 -23.41
N ASP A 153 15.81 13.71 -24.24
CA ASP A 153 15.63 14.23 -25.60
C ASP A 153 15.26 15.72 -25.57
N ILE A 154 14.36 16.14 -24.66
CA ILE A 154 14.02 17.55 -24.45
C ILE A 154 15.24 18.34 -23.98
N ILE A 155 15.95 17.85 -22.96
CA ILE A 155 17.16 18.49 -22.45
C ILE A 155 18.22 18.54 -23.56
N GLY A 156 18.45 17.44 -24.28
CA GLY A 156 19.37 17.38 -25.41
C GLY A 156 19.00 18.36 -26.51
N GLY A 157 17.72 18.54 -26.82
CA GLY A 157 17.26 19.58 -27.74
C GLY A 157 17.50 21.00 -27.21
N VAL A 158 17.23 21.24 -25.92
CA VAL A 158 17.40 22.53 -25.22
C VAL A 158 18.87 22.82 -24.86
N THR A 159 19.78 21.86 -24.93
CA THR A 159 21.23 22.08 -24.78
C THR A 159 21.97 21.92 -26.10
N GLY A 160 21.24 21.75 -27.21
CA GLY A 160 21.71 21.61 -28.60
C GLY A 160 22.66 20.43 -28.83
N GLY A 161 22.40 19.32 -28.13
CA GLY A 161 23.25 18.12 -28.13
C GLY A 161 24.58 18.36 -27.43
N ILE A 162 25.44 17.34 -27.38
CA ILE A 162 26.76 17.37 -26.71
C ILE A 162 27.77 18.35 -27.39
N GLY A 163 27.31 19.30 -28.23
CA GLY A 163 28.20 20.14 -29.03
C GLY A 163 27.77 21.58 -29.33
N GLY A 164 26.54 22.04 -29.07
CA GLY A 164 26.16 23.42 -29.42
C GLY A 164 25.14 24.03 -28.46
N ASN A 165 25.43 25.18 -27.87
CA ASN A 165 24.46 25.88 -27.02
C ASN A 165 23.33 26.43 -27.92
N PRO A 166 22.03 26.31 -27.58
CA PRO A 166 20.97 26.96 -28.34
C PRO A 166 21.16 28.48 -28.43
N LEU A 167 21.85 29.07 -27.46
CA LEU A 167 22.24 30.47 -27.51
C LEU A 167 23.23 30.75 -28.65
N ASP A 168 24.08 29.81 -29.05
CA ASP A 168 24.97 29.95 -30.21
C ASP A 168 24.16 29.95 -31.51
N ALA A 169 23.14 29.09 -31.62
CA ALA A 169 22.22 29.09 -32.75
C ALA A 169 21.41 30.40 -32.85
N VAL A 170 20.92 30.90 -31.71
CA VAL A 170 20.23 32.21 -31.62
C VAL A 170 21.19 33.37 -31.92
N THR A 171 22.41 33.33 -31.42
CA THR A 171 23.44 34.36 -31.68
C THR A 171 23.85 34.35 -33.16
N GLY A 172 23.96 33.17 -33.78
CA GLY A 172 24.20 33.02 -35.22
C GLY A 172 23.07 33.59 -36.07
N MET A 173 21.81 33.30 -35.73
CA MET A 173 20.64 33.88 -36.40
C MET A 173 20.60 35.41 -36.27
N ILE A 174 20.80 35.94 -35.06
CA ILE A 174 20.85 37.39 -34.83
C ILE A 174 22.03 38.02 -35.59
N GLY A 175 23.19 37.36 -35.59
CA GLY A 175 24.37 37.73 -36.36
C GLY A 175 24.08 37.81 -37.86
N GLY A 176 23.39 36.82 -38.44
CA GLY A 176 22.96 36.85 -39.84
C GLY A 176 21.95 37.96 -40.15
N ILE A 177 20.96 38.17 -39.27
CA ILE A 177 19.96 39.24 -39.41
C ILE A 177 20.61 40.64 -39.31
N THR A 178 21.54 40.83 -38.36
CA THR A 178 22.24 42.11 -38.13
C THR A 178 23.46 42.31 -39.04
N GLY A 179 24.01 41.26 -39.64
CA GLY A 179 25.07 41.34 -40.66
C GLY A 179 24.50 41.65 -42.05
N GLY A 180 23.26 41.22 -42.32
CA GLY A 180 22.56 41.47 -43.59
C GLY A 180 22.16 42.92 -43.86
N VAL A 181 22.19 43.81 -42.85
CA VAL A 181 21.86 45.24 -43.04
C VAL A 181 22.93 46.02 -43.82
N GLY A 182 24.09 45.42 -44.13
CA GLY A 182 25.11 46.00 -45.01
C GLY A 182 25.58 45.10 -46.17
N GLY A 183 25.06 43.87 -46.28
CA GLY A 183 25.48 42.83 -47.24
C GLY A 183 24.39 42.41 -48.22
N ASN A 184 24.66 41.40 -49.05
CA ASN A 184 23.66 40.87 -49.99
C ASN A 184 22.51 40.20 -49.21
N PRO A 185 21.24 40.58 -49.42
CA PRO A 185 20.10 39.99 -48.70
C PRO A 185 20.04 38.46 -48.81
N LEU A 186 20.53 37.88 -49.90
CA LEU A 186 20.54 36.43 -50.12
C LEU A 186 21.60 35.71 -49.27
N GLU A 187 22.74 36.37 -49.00
CA GLU A 187 23.80 35.84 -48.14
C GLU A 187 23.33 35.81 -46.69
N ALA A 188 22.70 36.89 -46.22
CA ALA A 188 22.08 36.94 -44.90
C ALA A 188 20.99 35.86 -44.70
N VAL A 189 20.17 35.62 -45.73
CA VAL A 189 19.17 34.53 -45.70
C VAL A 189 19.85 33.16 -45.66
N THR A 190 20.95 32.96 -46.37
CA THR A 190 21.71 31.70 -46.39
C THR A 190 22.32 31.42 -45.01
N ASP A 191 22.87 32.44 -44.34
CA ASP A 191 23.43 32.34 -42.99
C ASP A 191 22.34 32.04 -41.94
N ILE A 192 21.18 32.69 -42.03
CA ILE A 192 20.04 32.43 -41.15
C ILE A 192 19.55 30.99 -41.32
N ILE A 193 19.38 30.52 -42.57
CA ILE A 193 18.96 29.15 -42.86
C ILE A 193 20.00 28.14 -42.37
N GLY A 194 21.30 28.42 -42.57
CA GLY A 194 22.40 27.58 -42.08
C GLY A 194 22.44 27.49 -40.55
N GLY A 195 22.17 28.59 -39.84
CA GLY A 195 22.07 28.62 -38.38
C GLY A 195 20.85 27.89 -37.82
N VAL A 196 19.68 28.01 -38.47
CA VAL A 196 18.44 27.32 -38.08
C VAL A 196 18.53 25.80 -38.34
N THR A 197 19.27 25.38 -39.35
CA THR A 197 19.43 23.96 -39.74
C THR A 197 20.70 23.30 -39.20
N GLY A 198 21.46 23.99 -38.33
CA GLY A 198 22.86 23.74 -37.99
C GLY A 198 23.25 22.36 -37.45
N GLY A 199 23.24 21.32 -38.29
CA GLY A 199 23.71 19.99 -37.89
C GLY A 199 23.89 18.94 -38.99
N VAL A 200 23.57 19.22 -40.27
CA VAL A 200 23.73 18.25 -41.36
C VAL A 200 24.43 18.87 -42.57
N GLY A 201 25.76 18.95 -42.49
CA GLY A 201 26.66 18.93 -43.64
C GLY A 201 26.84 20.24 -44.39
N GLY A 202 27.92 20.96 -44.10
CA GLY A 202 28.40 22.04 -44.96
C GLY A 202 29.73 22.62 -44.49
N ASN A 203 30.83 22.04 -44.98
CA ASN A 203 32.18 22.60 -44.84
C ASN A 203 32.26 23.96 -45.56
N PRO A 204 32.86 25.02 -44.96
CA PRO A 204 33.03 26.30 -45.64
C PRO A 204 34.19 26.24 -46.65
N LEU A 205 33.99 26.87 -47.81
CA LEU A 205 35.00 27.19 -48.82
C LEU A 205 35.34 28.68 -48.73
#